data_AF-A0AAQ3B057-F1
#
_entry.id   AF-A0AAQ3B057-F1
#
_cell.length_a   1.000
_cell.length_b   1.000
_cell.length_c   1.000
_cell.angle_alpha   90.00
_cell.angle_beta   90.00
_cell.angle_gamma   90.00
#
_symmetry.space_group_name_H-M   'P 1'
#
loop_
_entity.id
_entity.type
_entity.pdbx_description
1 polymer ?
#
loop_
_entity_poly.entity_id
_entity_poly.type
_entity_poly.pdbx_seq_one_letter_code
_entity_poly.pdbx_strand_id
1 'polypeptide(L)' 'MNIALRDKIIHVCKKKIEQKGDNVGVSFYAFFANKNDNPALLMEAATWWIQTHQLDHFEKATKIIHLVESEM' A
#
# COMPACT_ATOMS: atom_id res chain seq x y z
N MET A 1 5.17 -10.92 -1.82
CA MET A 1 4.40 -10.25 -0.75
C MET A 1 3.45 -11.27 -0.12
N ASN A 2 3.26 -11.25 1.20
CA ASN A 2 2.33 -12.16 1.87
C ASN A 2 0.84 -11.73 1.69
N ILE A 3 -0.09 -12.68 1.93
CA ILE A 3 -1.53 -12.46 1.76
C ILE A 3 -2.05 -11.34 2.68
N ALA A 4 -1.60 -11.30 3.93
CA ALA A 4 -2.04 -10.29 4.90
C ALA A 4 -1.66 -8.85 4.50
N LEU A 5 -0.47 -8.65 3.93
CA LEU A 5 -0.03 -7.36 3.41
C LEU A 5 -0.85 -6.98 2.19
N ARG A 6 -1.03 -7.91 1.26
CA ARG A 6 -1.84 -7.72 0.05
C ARG A 6 -3.26 -7.26 0.38
N ASP A 7 -3.97 -8.02 1.22
CA ASP A 7 -5.36 -7.71 1.58
C ASP A 7 -5.45 -6.33 2.25
N LYS A 8 -4.45 -6.00 3.08
CA LYS A 8 -4.38 -4.71 3.74
C LYS A 8 -4.18 -3.55 2.77
N ILE A 9 -3.26 -3.69 1.81
CA ILE A 9 -3.02 -2.67 0.78
C ILE A 9 -4.30 -2.41 -0.01
N ILE A 10 -4.95 -3.48 -0.51
CA ILE A 10 -6.18 -3.37 -1.30
C ILE A 10 -7.29 -2.70 -0.49
N HIS A 11 -7.52 -3.15 0.75
CA HIS A 11 -8.55 -2.58 1.61
C HIS A 11 -8.34 -1.09 1.87
N VAL A 12 -7.12 -0.69 2.23
CA VAL A 12 -6.82 0.72 2.50
C VAL A 12 -6.91 1.56 1.24
N CYS A 13 -6.39 1.10 0.10
CA CYS A 13 -6.47 1.85 -1.16
C CYS A 13 -7.91 2.08 -1.60
N LYS A 14 -8.76 1.03 -1.57
CA LYS A 14 -10.20 1.16 -1.88
C LYS A 14 -10.90 2.14 -0.96
N LYS A 15 -10.67 2.04 0.35
CA LYS A 15 -11.22 2.98 1.34
C LYS A 15 -10.78 4.44 1.08
N LYS A 16 -9.52 4.66 0.69
CA LYS A 16 -9.03 6.00 0.36
C LYS A 16 -9.67 6.55 -0.91
N ILE A 17 -9.86 5.71 -1.92
CA ILE A 17 -10.56 6.07 -3.16
C ILE A 17 -12.01 6.46 -2.87
N GLU A 18 -12.74 5.65 -2.10
CA GLU A 18 -14.13 5.95 -1.70
C GLU A 18 -14.24 7.30 -0.97
N GLN A 19 -13.24 7.64 -0.14
CA GLN A 19 -13.26 8.87 0.66
C GLN A 19 -12.76 10.11 -0.07
N LYS A 20 -11.84 9.96 -1.04
CA LYS A 20 -11.07 11.09 -1.62
C LYS A 20 -11.06 11.11 -3.16
N GLY A 21 -11.70 10.15 -3.80
CA GLY A 21 -11.72 9.96 -5.25
C GLY A 21 -10.49 9.24 -5.80
N ASP A 22 -10.56 8.88 -7.08
CA ASP A 22 -9.59 8.02 -7.78
C ASP A 22 -8.18 8.62 -7.91
N ASN A 23 -8.06 9.94 -7.76
CA ASN A 23 -6.78 10.65 -7.83
C ASN A 23 -6.03 10.73 -6.49
N VAL A 24 -6.53 10.07 -5.44
CA VAL A 24 -5.88 10.06 -4.14
C VAL A 24 -4.48 9.43 -4.21
N GLY A 25 -3.49 10.21 -3.77
CA GLY A 25 -2.14 9.72 -3.51
C GLY A 25 -2.05 9.09 -2.12
N VAL A 26 -1.38 7.93 -2.03
CA VAL A 26 -1.12 7.23 -0.77
C VAL A 26 0.36 6.88 -0.67
N SER A 27 0.87 6.82 0.56
CA SER A 27 2.18 6.28 0.88
C SER A 27 2.02 4.94 1.59
N PHE A 28 3.06 4.09 1.62
CA PHE A 28 2.96 2.79 2.31
C PHE A 28 2.63 2.93 3.81
N TYR A 29 2.95 4.07 4.44
CA TYR A 29 2.55 4.36 5.82
C TYR A 29 1.03 4.38 6.00
N ALA A 30 0.24 4.67 4.95
CA ALA A 30 -1.21 4.68 5.03
C ALA A 30 -1.80 3.31 5.40
N PHE A 31 -1.04 2.22 5.22
CA PHE A 31 -1.48 0.86 5.54
C PHE A 31 -1.46 0.54 7.04
N PHE A 32 -0.90 1.44 7.86
CA PHE A 32 -0.69 1.23 9.29
C PHE A 32 -1.35 2.35 10.10
N ALA A 33 -2.03 1.99 11.19
CA ALA A 33 -2.66 2.97 12.08
C ALA A 33 -1.60 3.68 12.93
N ASN A 34 -0.63 2.93 13.48
CA ASN A 34 0.59 3.46 14.06
C ASN A 34 1.85 2.85 13.45
N LYS A 35 2.96 3.60 13.51
CA LYS A 35 4.26 3.23 12.93
C LYS A 35 4.86 1.93 13.48
N ASN A 36 4.39 1.40 14.61
CA ASN A 36 4.98 0.23 15.26
C ASN A 36 3.96 -0.87 15.63
N ASP A 37 2.72 -0.81 15.11
CA ASP A 37 1.70 -1.81 15.45
C ASP A 37 2.08 -3.22 14.94
N ASN A 38 2.71 -3.28 13.77
CA ASN A 38 3.26 -4.51 13.23
C ASN A 38 4.57 -4.19 12.48
N PRO A 39 5.70 -4.13 13.19
CA PRO A 39 6.98 -3.72 12.60
C PRO A 39 7.41 -4.64 11.46
N ALA A 40 7.17 -5.96 11.56
CA ALA A 40 7.52 -6.90 10.51
C ALA A 40 6.76 -6.62 9.21
N LEU A 41 5.44 -6.40 9.31
CA LEU A 41 4.60 -6.08 8.15
C LEU A 41 4.93 -4.69 7.57
N LEU A 42 5.31 -3.73 8.41
CA LEU A 42 5.79 -2.42 7.95
C LEU A 42 7.08 -2.55 7.14
N MET A 43 8.03 -3.33 7.63
CA MET A 43 9.30 -3.55 6.92
C MET A 43 9.06 -4.27 5.59
N GLU A 44 8.15 -5.26 5.56
CA GLU A 44 7.76 -5.91 4.30
C GLU A 44 7.14 -4.91 3.31
N ALA A 45 6.22 -4.05 3.78
CA ALA A 45 5.61 -3.01 2.96
C ALA A 45 6.66 -2.00 2.44
N ALA A 46 7.61 -1.59 3.28
CA ALA A 46 8.68 -0.69 2.91
C ALA A 46 9.62 -1.31 1.87
N THR A 47 10.00 -2.58 2.03
CA THR A 47 10.81 -3.31 1.05
C THR A 47 10.10 -3.40 -0.29
N TRP A 48 8.83 -3.82 -0.30
CA TRP A 48 8.02 -3.91 -1.52
C TRP A 48 7.90 -2.54 -2.22
N TRP A 49 7.65 -1.47 -1.45
CA TRP A 49 7.46 -0.13 -1.98
C TRP A 49 8.75 0.50 -2.51
N ILE A 50 9.80 0.52 -1.68
CA ILE A 50 11.02 1.30 -1.93
C ILE A 50 12.04 0.49 -2.74
N GLN A 51 12.24 -0.79 -2.40
CA GLN A 51 13.30 -1.59 -3.03
C GLN A 51 12.79 -2.32 -4.26
N THR A 52 11.65 -3.00 -4.17
CA THR A 52 11.13 -3.82 -5.28
C THR A 52 10.58 -2.95 -6.41
N HIS A 53 9.66 -2.03 -6.10
CA HIS A 53 8.99 -1.21 -7.13
C HIS A 53 9.52 0.21 -7.26
N GLN A 54 10.39 0.66 -6.34
CA GLN A 54 11.02 1.99 -6.37
C GLN A 54 9.98 3.11 -6.56
N LEU A 55 8.87 2.98 -5.84
CA LEU A 55 7.76 3.93 -5.91
C LEU A 55 8.13 5.25 -5.22
N ASP A 56 7.54 6.33 -5.72
CA ASP A 56 7.67 7.65 -5.10
C ASP A 56 7.07 7.67 -3.69
N HIS A 57 7.31 8.76 -2.94
CA HIS A 57 6.76 8.90 -1.59
C HIS A 57 5.22 8.78 -1.57
N PHE A 58 4.57 9.24 -2.64
CA PHE A 58 3.13 9.08 -2.85
C PHE A 58 2.86 8.53 -4.25
N GLU A 59 1.97 7.56 -4.32
CA GLU A 59 1.50 6.97 -5.57
C GLU A 59 -0.02 6.93 -5.60
N LYS A 60 -0.62 6.95 -6.79
CA LYS A 60 -2.07 6.82 -6.92
C LYS A 60 -2.54 5.48 -6.34
N ALA A 61 -3.61 5.51 -5.54
CA ALA A 61 -4.19 4.29 -4.97
C ALA A 61 -4.57 3.25 -6.03
N THR A 62 -5.06 3.69 -7.20
CA THR A 62 -5.38 2.82 -8.34
C THR A 62 -4.14 2.11 -8.92
N LYS A 63 -3.01 2.83 -9.06
CA LYS A 63 -1.74 2.24 -9.51
C LYS A 63 -1.27 1.13 -8.58
N ILE A 64 -1.38 1.35 -7.26
CA ILE A 64 -0.96 0.37 -6.27
C ILE A 64 -1.85 -0.88 -6.31
N ILE A 65 -3.17 -0.71 -6.40
CA ILE A 65 -4.10 -1.84 -6.54
C ILE A 65 -3.72 -2.70 -7.75
N HIS A 66 -3.50 -2.07 -8.92
CA HIS A 66 -3.11 -2.80 -10.13
C HIS A 66 -1.79 -3.56 -9.97
N LEU A 67 -0.77 -2.96 -9.33
CA LEU A 67 0.49 -3.65 -9.07
C LEU A 67 0.26 -4.89 -8.21
N VAL A 68 -0.45 -4.75 -7.08
CA VAL A 68 -0.74 -5.85 -6.17
C VAL A 68 -1.55 -6.98 -6.83
N GLU A 69 -2.50 -6.65 -7.69
CA GLU A 69 -3.30 -7.64 -8.44
C GLU A 69 -2.51 -8.31 -9.57
N SER A 70 -1.52 -7.63 -10.16
CA SER A 70 -0.67 -8.19 -11.22
C SER A 70 0.39 -9.18 -10.74
N GLU A 71 0.70 -9.18 -9.44
CA GLU A 71 1.67 -10.11 -8.82
C GLU A 71 1.00 -11.38 -8.27
N MET A 72 -0.25 -11.63 -8.65
CA MET A 72 -1.02 -12.84 -8.34
C MET A 72 -0.71 -13.98 -9.32
#